data_AF-A0AAN7C254-F1
#
_entry.id   AF-A0AAN7C254-F1
#
_cell.length_a   1.000
_cell.length_b   1.000
_cell.length_c   1.000
_cell.angle_alpha   90.00
_cell.angle_beta   90.00
_cell.angle_gamma   90.00
#
_symmetry.space_group_name_H-M   'P 1'
#
loop_
_entity.id
_entity.type
_entity.pdbx_description
1 polymer ?
#
loop_
_entity_poly.entity_id
_entity_poly.type
_entity_poly.pdbx_seq_one_letter_code
_entity_poly.pdbx_strand_id
1 'polypeptide(L)'
;MDRANIKSLSEISALLSPKQKARLHEVADILLSIIRTLERMRYLQPEWINPGPHNIDALLPLYHSLHLDPSIIYLYSILPYLEQPNIDFFQGSSFADFRTEEDVREGRNPMHDGDPAAHMRPWMTPLSMLGNHDSVIIYDAKRHVIGIFDQIYGGSSDPNLYEGRVCCRELEDGSKYVFKVVEGGREVECEMWELEEQTRRDEEEAEDGYEDGYEEEEDEGVDVDERGEEDGNGNGDEDDEDDEDEGVDVAEENYWDEMDSRPAPNVLRDIIRWYRELYRTPGGGENSAGWEWDSELVTPLYRKHGWPSDNFDGNAFQVDQVRAVARSRAKDEAQQPLADLQTAKHWLERQLEQEASATPKRLARLAAAKSVHEEWTIRWEIWQVERHTEDLRKKLEKAQEMAERLCPNGQGPNDEDLLLLELKQVQIELLRETGSARPSRAQILLRAYEACLADVERLCPGRPPLPTGPEIDFEARAEQCTSSIGEYEEEVAKLRDWMDRLPDGAVQAKLLAQAMVEARLDSIGHLTQQRRGCIDRIKKLRGRSA
;
A
#
# COMPACT_ATOMS: atom_id res chain seq x y z
N MET A 1 21.55 -36.22 -3.80
CA MET A 1 20.72 -35.47 -4.76
C MET A 1 21.11 -35.94 -6.14
N ASP A 2 20.36 -36.89 -6.69
CA ASP A 2 20.51 -37.28 -8.08
C ASP A 2 20.33 -36.03 -8.95
N ARG A 3 21.23 -35.83 -9.93
CA ARG A 3 21.01 -34.86 -10.99
C ARG A 3 19.79 -35.35 -11.77
N ALA A 4 18.60 -35.01 -11.30
CA ALA A 4 17.37 -35.14 -12.05
C ALA A 4 17.65 -34.56 -13.43
N ASN A 5 17.21 -35.26 -14.47
CA ASN A 5 17.40 -34.87 -15.86
C ASN A 5 16.65 -33.55 -16.10
N ILE A 6 17.31 -32.42 -15.82
CA ILE A 6 16.78 -31.06 -15.99
C ILE A 6 16.50 -30.91 -17.47
N LYS A 7 15.22 -30.77 -17.82
CA LYS A 7 14.81 -30.61 -19.21
C LYS A 7 15.19 -29.21 -19.67
N SER A 8 15.70 -29.08 -20.89
CA SER A 8 15.93 -27.77 -21.49
C SER A 8 14.60 -27.06 -21.79
N LEU A 9 14.63 -25.74 -22.01
CA LEU A 9 13.44 -24.99 -22.42
C LEU A 9 12.82 -25.51 -23.74
N SER A 10 13.65 -26.00 -24.67
CA SER A 10 13.16 -26.61 -25.91
C SER A 10 12.43 -27.93 -25.67
N GLU A 11 12.92 -28.75 -24.74
CA GLU A 11 12.26 -29.99 -24.32
C GLU A 11 10.96 -29.69 -23.58
N ILE A 12 10.95 -28.71 -22.67
CA ILE A 12 9.74 -28.25 -21.96
C ILE A 12 8.68 -27.78 -22.96
N SER A 13 9.07 -26.93 -23.92
CA SER A 13 8.17 -26.47 -24.98
C SER A 13 7.61 -27.65 -25.79
N ALA A 14 8.41 -28.69 -26.06
CA ALA A 14 7.94 -29.86 -26.80
C ALA A 14 6.87 -30.69 -26.05
N LEU A 15 6.77 -30.57 -24.71
CA LEU A 15 5.74 -31.23 -23.91
C LEU A 15 4.36 -30.56 -24.01
N LEU A 16 4.30 -29.32 -24.46
CA LEU A 16 3.05 -28.56 -24.52
C LEU A 16 2.33 -28.75 -25.84
N SER A 17 1.03 -29.02 -25.77
CA SER A 17 0.17 -29.05 -26.96
C SER A 17 0.09 -27.66 -27.62
N PRO A 18 -0.22 -27.58 -28.93
CA PRO A 18 -0.45 -26.30 -29.60
C PRO A 18 -1.52 -25.44 -28.92
N LYS A 19 -2.58 -26.07 -28.39
CA LYS A 19 -3.67 -25.38 -27.67
C LYS A 19 -3.18 -24.74 -26.37
N GLN A 20 -2.36 -25.46 -25.59
CA GLN A 20 -1.75 -24.91 -24.37
C GLN A 20 -0.83 -23.74 -24.72
N LYS A 21 0.04 -23.88 -25.72
CA LYS A 21 0.92 -22.78 -26.16
C LYS A 21 0.13 -21.55 -26.60
N ALA A 22 -0.95 -21.74 -27.36
CA ALA A 22 -1.79 -20.63 -27.81
C ALA A 22 -2.43 -19.89 -26.63
N ARG A 23 -2.93 -20.59 -25.61
CA ARG A 23 -3.47 -19.99 -24.38
C ARG A 23 -2.43 -19.19 -23.61
N LEU A 24 -1.20 -19.72 -23.47
CA LEU A 24 -0.12 -19.04 -22.77
C LEU A 24 0.37 -17.80 -23.51
N HIS A 25 0.47 -17.87 -24.85
CA HIS A 25 0.74 -16.71 -25.68
C HIS A 25 -0.37 -15.66 -25.60
N GLU A 26 -1.65 -16.06 -25.57
CA GLU A 26 -2.76 -15.11 -25.38
C GLU A 26 -2.63 -14.33 -24.07
N VAL A 27 -2.26 -14.98 -22.96
CA VAL A 27 -2.00 -14.29 -21.67
C VAL A 27 -0.83 -13.32 -21.80
N ALA A 28 0.31 -13.77 -22.34
CA ALA A 28 1.50 -12.94 -22.49
C ALA A 28 1.27 -11.73 -23.41
N ASP A 29 0.58 -11.92 -24.53
CA ASP A 29 0.26 -10.87 -25.51
C ASP A 29 -0.69 -9.82 -24.93
N ILE A 30 -1.68 -10.23 -24.12
CA ILE A 30 -2.60 -9.27 -23.47
C ILE A 30 -1.89 -8.55 -22.33
N LEU A 31 -1.05 -9.21 -21.53
CA LEU A 31 -0.21 -8.53 -20.52
C LEU A 31 0.72 -7.50 -21.16
N LEU A 32 1.35 -7.84 -22.29
CA LEU A 32 2.15 -6.88 -23.06
C LEU A 32 1.28 -5.71 -23.54
N SER A 33 0.04 -5.97 -23.94
CA SER A 33 -0.91 -4.92 -24.33
C SER A 33 -1.31 -4.01 -23.15
N ILE A 34 -1.42 -4.54 -21.92
CA ILE A 34 -1.59 -3.73 -20.70
C ILE A 34 -0.35 -2.85 -20.50
N ILE A 35 0.85 -3.41 -20.53
CA ILE A 35 2.11 -2.68 -20.35
C ILE A 35 2.26 -1.57 -21.41
N ARG A 36 1.92 -1.85 -22.68
CA ARG A 36 1.91 -0.84 -23.75
C ARG A 36 0.82 0.22 -23.57
N THR A 37 -0.29 -0.12 -22.93
CA THR A 37 -1.30 0.87 -22.53
C THR A 37 -0.73 1.82 -21.48
N LEU A 38 -0.02 1.29 -20.47
CA LEU A 38 0.65 2.08 -19.43
C LEU A 38 1.78 2.96 -19.99
N GLU A 39 2.55 2.46 -20.96
CA GLU A 39 3.53 3.25 -21.73
C GLU A 39 2.87 4.44 -22.42
N ARG A 40 1.76 4.19 -23.13
CA ARG A 40 1.01 5.24 -23.84
C ARG A 40 0.42 6.26 -22.87
N MET A 41 0.01 5.83 -21.68
CA MET A 41 -0.42 6.68 -20.58
C MET A 41 0.72 7.49 -19.93
N ARG A 42 1.97 7.32 -20.40
CA ARG A 42 3.19 7.93 -19.84
C ARG A 42 3.52 7.50 -18.40
N TYR A 43 2.94 6.38 -17.96
CA TYR A 43 3.27 5.77 -16.68
C TYR A 43 4.61 5.02 -16.75
N LEU A 44 4.82 4.26 -17.83
CA LEU A 44 6.05 3.53 -18.08
C LEU A 44 6.89 4.20 -19.16
N GLN A 45 8.22 4.10 -19.06
CA GLN A 45 9.12 4.48 -20.14
C GLN A 45 9.24 3.34 -21.15
N PRO A 46 9.26 3.63 -22.47
CA PRO A 46 9.39 2.62 -23.51
C PRO A 46 10.61 1.71 -23.34
N GLU A 47 11.72 2.26 -22.84
CA GLU A 47 13.00 1.57 -22.71
C GLU A 47 13.01 0.53 -21.60
N TRP A 48 12.05 0.59 -20.66
CA TRP A 48 11.95 -0.40 -19.59
C TRP A 48 11.32 -1.71 -20.05
N ILE A 49 10.56 -1.68 -21.15
CA ILE A 49 9.66 -2.76 -21.55
C ILE A 49 10.39 -3.80 -22.39
N ASN A 50 10.43 -5.03 -21.90
CA ASN A 50 10.97 -6.18 -22.61
C ASN A 50 9.86 -7.19 -22.90
N PRO A 51 9.54 -7.47 -24.18
CA PRO A 51 8.32 -8.20 -24.55
C PRO A 51 8.41 -9.74 -24.54
N GLY A 52 9.61 -10.32 -24.39
CA GLY A 52 9.83 -11.76 -24.59
C GLY A 52 10.22 -12.14 -26.02
N PRO A 53 10.69 -13.38 -26.24
CA PRO A 53 11.03 -14.39 -25.23
C PRO A 53 12.36 -14.10 -24.51
N HIS A 54 12.60 -14.81 -23.41
CA HIS A 54 13.72 -14.60 -22.49
C HIS A 54 14.49 -15.89 -22.24
N ASN A 55 15.79 -15.74 -21.95
CA ASN A 55 16.60 -16.87 -21.52
C ASN A 55 16.44 -17.07 -20.01
N ILE A 56 15.82 -18.19 -19.62
CA ILE A 56 15.58 -18.59 -18.23
C ILE A 56 16.38 -19.84 -17.83
N ASP A 57 17.36 -20.26 -18.65
CA ASP A 57 18.12 -21.51 -18.44
C ASP A 57 18.80 -21.56 -17.07
N ALA A 58 19.25 -20.40 -16.56
CA ALA A 58 19.89 -20.28 -15.26
C ALA A 58 18.97 -20.66 -14.08
N LEU A 59 17.65 -20.52 -14.24
CA LEU A 59 16.65 -20.79 -13.20
C LEU A 59 15.91 -22.12 -13.37
N LEU A 60 16.13 -22.87 -14.47
CA LEU A 60 15.54 -24.20 -14.64
C LEU A 60 15.75 -25.14 -13.44
N PRO A 61 16.94 -25.20 -12.79
CA PRO A 61 17.11 -26.02 -11.59
C PRO A 61 16.14 -25.63 -10.46
N LEU A 62 15.92 -24.32 -10.26
CA LEU A 62 14.99 -23.81 -9.26
C LEU A 62 13.55 -24.21 -9.60
N TYR A 63 13.11 -23.98 -10.84
CA TYR A 63 11.76 -24.32 -11.26
C TYR A 63 11.43 -25.81 -11.08
N HIS A 64 12.39 -26.69 -11.40
CA HIS A 64 12.25 -28.12 -11.18
C HIS A 64 12.22 -28.48 -9.69
N SER A 65 13.01 -27.80 -8.85
CA SER A 65 12.98 -28.02 -7.39
C SER A 65 11.67 -27.58 -6.74
N LEU A 66 10.98 -26.60 -7.34
CA LEU A 66 9.65 -26.15 -6.95
C LEU A 66 8.52 -26.92 -7.65
N HIS A 67 8.87 -27.97 -8.40
CA HIS A 67 7.95 -28.82 -9.13
C HIS A 67 7.03 -28.09 -10.13
N LEU A 68 7.44 -26.92 -10.64
CA LEU A 68 6.60 -26.12 -11.55
C LEU A 68 6.19 -26.90 -12.80
N ASP A 69 4.92 -26.72 -13.20
CA ASP A 69 4.39 -27.35 -14.40
C ASP A 69 5.12 -26.81 -15.65
N PRO A 70 5.39 -27.65 -16.68
CA PRO A 70 5.93 -27.21 -17.97
C PRO A 70 5.23 -25.99 -18.57
N SER A 71 3.92 -25.81 -18.35
CA SER A 71 3.18 -24.64 -18.84
C SER A 71 3.62 -23.35 -18.15
N ILE A 72 3.88 -23.39 -16.84
CA ILE A 72 4.33 -22.22 -16.07
C ILE A 72 5.77 -21.87 -16.43
N ILE A 73 6.65 -22.87 -16.52
CA ILE A 73 8.05 -22.63 -16.93
C ILE A 73 8.11 -22.03 -18.34
N TYR A 74 7.30 -22.55 -19.27
CA TYR A 74 7.21 -21.99 -20.61
C TYR A 74 6.64 -20.56 -20.60
N LEU A 75 5.62 -20.29 -19.80
CA LEU A 75 5.03 -18.95 -19.65
C LEU A 75 6.07 -17.93 -19.17
N TYR A 76 6.87 -18.25 -18.15
CA TYR A 76 7.96 -17.38 -17.66
C TYR A 76 8.96 -17.00 -18.76
N SER A 77 9.15 -17.85 -19.77
CA SER A 77 10.04 -17.54 -20.89
C SER A 77 9.46 -16.52 -21.88
N ILE A 78 8.15 -16.28 -21.87
CA ILE A 78 7.47 -15.39 -22.84
C ILE A 78 6.74 -14.21 -22.20
N LEU A 79 6.59 -14.17 -20.87
CA LEU A 79 5.98 -13.05 -20.18
C LEU A 79 6.81 -11.77 -20.38
N PRO A 80 6.17 -10.62 -20.62
CA PRO A 80 6.87 -9.35 -20.65
C PRO A 80 7.33 -8.94 -19.24
N TYR A 81 8.49 -8.28 -19.12
CA TYR A 81 8.98 -7.73 -17.86
C TYR A 81 9.46 -6.28 -18.00
N LEU A 82 9.70 -5.63 -16.86
CA LEU A 82 10.31 -4.31 -16.77
C LEU A 82 11.75 -4.38 -16.23
N GLU A 83 12.69 -3.62 -16.81
CA GLU A 83 14.06 -3.54 -16.26
C GLU A 83 14.14 -2.78 -14.93
N GLN A 84 13.12 -1.98 -14.61
CA GLN A 84 13.04 -1.21 -13.38
C GLN A 84 11.96 -1.82 -12.47
N PRO A 85 12.34 -2.57 -11.41
CA PRO A 85 11.40 -3.37 -10.62
C PRO A 85 10.53 -2.55 -9.65
N ASN A 86 10.94 -1.32 -9.30
CA ASN A 86 10.31 -0.55 -8.22
C ASN A 86 9.24 0.42 -8.74
N ILE A 87 8.24 -0.09 -9.44
CA ILE A 87 7.07 0.68 -9.88
C ILE A 87 5.86 -0.20 -9.65
N ASP A 88 4.80 0.34 -9.05
CA ASP A 88 3.57 -0.44 -8.87
C ASP A 88 2.90 -0.68 -10.23
N PHE A 89 1.95 -1.60 -10.23
CA PHE A 89 1.23 -2.07 -11.37
C PHE A 89 -0.27 -1.88 -11.12
N PHE A 90 -1.02 -2.98 -11.05
CA PHE A 90 -2.47 -2.96 -10.94
C PHE A 90 -2.87 -3.08 -9.46
N GLN A 91 -3.67 -2.12 -8.95
CA GLN A 91 -4.13 -2.10 -7.54
C GLN A 91 -2.96 -2.26 -6.55
N GLY A 92 -1.91 -1.45 -6.74
CA GLY A 92 -0.73 -1.41 -5.85
C GLY A 92 0.22 -2.62 -5.88
N SER A 93 -0.15 -3.70 -6.59
CA SER A 93 0.77 -4.81 -6.91
C SER A 93 2.04 -4.33 -7.61
N SER A 94 3.10 -5.13 -7.68
CA SER A 94 4.30 -4.83 -8.48
C SER A 94 4.41 -5.74 -9.70
N PHE A 95 5.24 -5.35 -10.67
CA PHE A 95 5.50 -6.18 -11.85
C PHE A 95 6.35 -7.41 -11.47
N ALA A 96 5.93 -8.59 -11.89
CA ALA A 96 6.70 -9.81 -11.68
C ALA A 96 7.84 -9.98 -12.71
N ASP A 97 9.02 -10.37 -12.25
CA ASP A 97 10.18 -10.75 -13.07
C ASP A 97 10.67 -12.15 -12.67
N PHE A 98 10.07 -13.18 -13.24
CA PHE A 98 10.42 -14.57 -12.97
C PHE A 98 11.80 -15.01 -13.51
N ARG A 99 12.63 -14.08 -13.97
CA ARG A 99 14.06 -14.30 -14.25
C ARG A 99 14.93 -14.08 -13.00
N THR A 100 14.35 -13.58 -11.91
CA THR A 100 14.97 -13.51 -10.59
C THR A 100 14.56 -14.72 -9.75
N GLU A 101 15.43 -15.18 -8.85
CA GLU A 101 15.09 -16.27 -7.93
C GLU A 101 14.07 -15.83 -6.86
N GLU A 102 14.11 -14.55 -6.48
CA GLU A 102 13.26 -13.93 -5.46
C GLU A 102 11.77 -14.00 -5.85
N ASP A 103 11.41 -13.41 -7.00
CA ASP A 103 10.03 -13.40 -7.50
C ASP A 103 9.48 -14.81 -7.73
N VAL A 104 10.32 -15.76 -8.12
CA VAL A 104 9.93 -17.15 -8.33
C VAL A 104 9.57 -17.84 -7.02
N ARG A 105 10.30 -17.55 -5.93
CA ARG A 105 10.06 -18.13 -4.61
C ARG A 105 8.88 -17.45 -3.93
N GLU A 106 8.87 -16.12 -3.88
CA GLU A 106 7.79 -15.34 -3.29
C GLU A 106 6.49 -15.59 -4.04
N GLY A 107 6.56 -15.68 -5.37
CA GLY A 107 5.43 -16.02 -6.21
C GLY A 107 4.89 -17.43 -6.01
N ARG A 108 5.43 -18.28 -5.11
CA ARG A 108 4.76 -19.53 -4.70
C ARG A 108 3.81 -19.35 -3.52
N ASN A 109 4.02 -18.29 -2.76
CA ASN A 109 3.24 -17.92 -1.59
C ASN A 109 2.85 -16.44 -1.71
N PRO A 110 1.93 -16.11 -2.63
CA PRO A 110 1.65 -14.73 -3.00
C PRO A 110 1.04 -13.91 -1.87
N MET A 111 0.52 -14.54 -0.81
CA MET A 111 -0.09 -13.86 0.34
C MET A 111 0.85 -13.78 1.56
N HIS A 112 2.07 -14.32 1.45
CA HIS A 112 3.03 -14.47 2.54
C HIS A 112 2.47 -15.18 3.77
N ASP A 113 1.60 -16.17 3.56
CA ASP A 113 1.06 -16.98 4.64
C ASP A 113 2.14 -17.92 5.20
N GLY A 114 2.16 -18.15 6.50
CA GLY A 114 3.08 -19.12 7.10
C GLY A 114 2.71 -20.57 6.78
N ASP A 115 1.49 -20.82 6.28
CA ASP A 115 0.96 -22.14 5.99
C ASP A 115 1.40 -22.70 4.62
N PRO A 116 2.11 -23.83 4.54
CA PRO A 116 2.41 -24.51 3.28
C PRO A 116 1.17 -24.90 2.48
N ALA A 117 0.01 -25.13 3.13
CA ALA A 117 -1.25 -25.41 2.44
C ALA A 117 -1.75 -24.22 1.63
N ALA A 118 -1.33 -22.99 1.97
CA ALA A 118 -1.61 -21.78 1.21
C ALA A 118 -0.64 -21.58 0.02
N HIS A 119 0.33 -22.47 -0.19
CA HIS A 119 1.16 -22.42 -1.39
C HIS A 119 0.35 -22.74 -2.65
N MET A 120 0.61 -22.00 -3.71
CA MET A 120 -0.07 -22.22 -4.99
C MET A 120 0.26 -23.59 -5.57
N ARG A 121 -0.68 -24.12 -6.36
CA ARG A 121 -0.47 -25.34 -7.14
C ARG A 121 0.61 -25.17 -8.21
N PRO A 122 1.36 -26.23 -8.60
CA PRO A 122 2.45 -26.12 -9.56
C PRO A 122 2.10 -25.56 -10.95
N TRP A 123 0.83 -25.62 -11.33
CA TRP A 123 0.29 -25.10 -12.59
C TRP A 123 -0.33 -23.70 -12.47
N MET A 124 -0.20 -23.06 -11.31
CA MET A 124 -0.62 -21.69 -11.05
C MET A 124 0.59 -20.77 -10.89
N THR A 125 0.44 -19.48 -11.17
CA THR A 125 1.49 -18.47 -10.96
C THR A 125 0.87 -17.08 -10.75
N PRO A 126 1.52 -16.16 -10.01
CA PRO A 126 1.15 -14.77 -10.09
C PRO A 126 1.50 -14.22 -11.48
N LEU A 127 0.74 -13.24 -11.94
CA LEU A 127 1.06 -12.35 -13.05
C LEU A 127 1.49 -10.96 -12.58
N SER A 128 1.31 -10.67 -11.29
CA SER A 128 1.85 -9.53 -10.56
C SER A 128 2.35 -10.00 -9.20
N MET A 129 3.30 -9.29 -8.59
CA MET A 129 3.77 -9.57 -7.24
C MET A 129 2.96 -8.76 -6.23
N LEU A 130 2.76 -9.30 -5.03
CA LEU A 130 1.99 -8.61 -4.00
C LEU A 130 2.72 -7.32 -3.57
N GLY A 131 1.99 -6.21 -3.54
CA GLY A 131 2.47 -4.96 -2.94
C GLY A 131 2.30 -4.97 -1.42
N ASN A 132 2.62 -3.86 -0.77
CA ASN A 132 2.41 -3.73 0.67
C ASN A 132 0.91 -3.58 0.99
N HIS A 133 0.28 -4.70 1.36
CA HIS A 133 -1.16 -4.78 1.66
C HIS A 133 -2.08 -4.51 0.45
N ASP A 134 -1.68 -4.98 -0.73
CA ASP A 134 -2.35 -4.71 -2.00
C ASP A 134 -3.00 -5.98 -2.61
N SER A 135 -3.37 -5.88 -3.89
CA SER A 135 -3.91 -7.01 -4.65
C SER A 135 -2.84 -7.81 -5.41
N VAL A 136 -3.13 -9.07 -5.78
CA VAL A 136 -2.30 -9.94 -6.61
C VAL A 136 -3.13 -10.58 -7.71
N ILE A 137 -2.61 -10.64 -8.94
CA ILE A 137 -3.25 -11.30 -10.08
C ILE A 137 -2.70 -12.72 -10.18
N ILE A 138 -3.54 -13.75 -10.03
CA ILE A 138 -3.13 -15.15 -10.06
C ILE A 138 -3.72 -15.83 -11.30
N TYR A 139 -2.88 -16.57 -12.04
CA TYR A 139 -3.26 -17.31 -13.24
C TYR A 139 -3.18 -18.82 -13.01
N ASP A 140 -4.27 -19.53 -13.33
CA ASP A 140 -4.32 -20.99 -13.41
C ASP A 140 -4.19 -21.43 -14.87
N ALA A 141 -3.08 -22.11 -15.21
CA ALA A 141 -2.82 -22.58 -16.56
C ALA A 141 -3.65 -23.80 -16.99
N LYS A 142 -4.15 -24.62 -16.06
CA LYS A 142 -5.02 -25.77 -16.35
C LYS A 142 -6.41 -25.30 -16.75
N ARG A 143 -7.02 -24.46 -15.92
CA ARG A 143 -8.37 -23.91 -16.12
C ARG A 143 -8.40 -22.74 -17.10
N HIS A 144 -7.25 -22.08 -17.30
CA HIS A 144 -7.10 -20.87 -18.11
C HIS A 144 -7.97 -19.71 -17.59
N VAL A 145 -7.90 -19.50 -16.28
CA VAL A 145 -8.64 -18.48 -15.53
C VAL A 145 -7.69 -17.61 -14.71
N ILE A 146 -8.15 -16.42 -14.35
CA ILE A 146 -7.45 -15.49 -13.46
C ILE A 146 -8.37 -15.13 -12.30
N GLY A 147 -7.80 -15.07 -11.10
CA GLY A 147 -8.41 -14.41 -9.95
C GLY A 147 -7.53 -13.23 -9.51
N ILE A 148 -8.13 -12.22 -8.90
CA ILE A 148 -7.44 -11.05 -8.35
C ILE A 148 -7.75 -11.00 -6.87
N PHE A 149 -6.77 -11.10 -5.99
CA PHE A 149 -6.98 -11.23 -4.53
C PHE A 149 -6.36 -10.08 -3.78
N ASP A 150 -7.07 -9.54 -2.80
CA ASP A 150 -6.58 -8.49 -1.93
C ASP A 150 -6.16 -9.04 -0.56
N GLN A 151 -4.97 -8.64 -0.09
CA GLN A 151 -4.43 -9.14 1.17
C GLN A 151 -5.20 -8.61 2.39
N ILE A 152 -5.72 -7.38 2.35
CA ILE A 152 -6.41 -6.78 3.49
C ILE A 152 -7.78 -7.42 3.68
N TYR A 153 -8.52 -7.58 2.59
CA TYR A 153 -9.89 -8.09 2.65
C TYR A 153 -9.98 -9.62 2.66
N GLY A 154 -8.91 -10.32 2.27
CA GLY A 154 -8.88 -11.79 2.28
C GLY A 154 -9.81 -12.44 1.24
N GLY A 155 -10.10 -11.73 0.14
CA GLY A 155 -11.01 -12.17 -0.91
C GLY A 155 -10.70 -11.56 -2.26
N SER A 156 -11.56 -11.84 -3.26
CA SER A 156 -11.35 -11.32 -4.60
C SER A 156 -11.60 -9.81 -4.69
N SER A 157 -10.66 -9.08 -5.29
CA SER A 157 -10.75 -7.64 -5.60
C SER A 157 -11.05 -7.36 -7.07
N ASP A 158 -11.41 -8.39 -7.84
CA ASP A 158 -11.86 -8.25 -9.22
C ASP A 158 -13.26 -7.57 -9.26
N PRO A 159 -13.36 -6.32 -9.77
CA PRO A 159 -14.62 -5.59 -9.83
C PRO A 159 -15.72 -6.30 -10.62
N ASN A 160 -15.35 -7.20 -11.54
CA ASN A 160 -16.28 -7.86 -12.44
C ASN A 160 -16.50 -9.34 -12.08
N LEU A 161 -15.97 -9.85 -10.97
CA LEU A 161 -16.20 -11.24 -10.55
C LEU A 161 -17.69 -11.56 -10.44
N TYR A 162 -18.44 -10.63 -9.84
CA TYR A 162 -19.86 -10.75 -9.61
C TYR A 162 -20.70 -9.99 -10.65
N GLU A 163 -20.11 -9.57 -11.77
CA GLU A 163 -20.84 -8.83 -12.79
C GLU A 163 -22.08 -9.62 -13.26
N GLY A 164 -23.24 -8.98 -13.19
CA GLY A 164 -24.54 -9.57 -13.49
C GLY A 164 -25.19 -10.29 -12.31
N ARG A 165 -24.46 -10.58 -11.22
CA ARG A 165 -25.05 -11.15 -10.00
C ARG A 165 -25.83 -10.11 -9.21
N VAL A 166 -26.92 -10.58 -8.64
CA VAL A 166 -27.73 -9.91 -7.64
C VAL A 166 -27.22 -10.34 -6.27
N CYS A 167 -26.96 -9.34 -5.44
CA CYS A 167 -26.43 -9.47 -4.09
C CYS A 167 -27.38 -8.80 -3.09
N CYS A 168 -27.27 -9.18 -1.82
CA CYS A 168 -28.05 -8.60 -0.75
C CYS A 168 -27.14 -8.30 0.44
N ARG A 169 -27.26 -7.10 1.02
CA ARG A 169 -26.60 -6.73 2.28
C ARG A 169 -27.63 -6.27 3.30
N GLU A 170 -27.44 -6.67 4.55
CA GLU A 170 -28.23 -6.16 5.67
C GLU A 170 -27.67 -4.82 6.16
N LEU A 171 -28.52 -3.80 6.27
CA LEU A 171 -28.18 -2.47 6.78
C LEU A 171 -28.26 -2.44 8.32
N GLU A 172 -27.75 -1.37 8.93
CA GLU A 172 -27.73 -1.21 10.40
C GLU A 172 -29.14 -1.26 11.04
N ASP A 173 -30.19 -0.96 10.28
CA ASP A 173 -31.59 -1.01 10.73
C ASP A 173 -32.25 -2.39 10.53
N GLY A 174 -31.49 -3.38 10.05
CA GLY A 174 -31.96 -4.74 9.74
C GLY A 174 -32.71 -4.85 8.41
N SER A 175 -32.83 -3.78 7.63
CA SER A 175 -33.39 -3.85 6.29
C SER A 175 -32.39 -4.44 5.29
N LYS A 176 -32.90 -5.09 4.24
CA LYS A 176 -32.09 -5.68 3.18
C LYS A 176 -31.97 -4.72 2.00
N TYR A 177 -30.74 -4.37 1.63
CA TYR A 177 -30.42 -3.67 0.39
C TYR A 177 -30.05 -4.69 -0.69
N VAL A 178 -30.89 -4.80 -1.72
CA VAL A 178 -30.69 -5.70 -2.86
C VAL A 178 -30.14 -4.89 -4.02
N PHE A 179 -29.05 -5.35 -4.59
CA PHE A 179 -28.38 -4.66 -5.68
C PHE A 179 -27.80 -5.64 -6.68
N LYS A 180 -27.77 -5.22 -7.93
CA LYS A 180 -27.09 -5.92 -9.01
C LYS A 180 -25.72 -5.31 -9.21
N VAL A 181 -24.69 -6.15 -9.24
CA VAL A 181 -23.35 -5.71 -9.63
C VAL A 181 -23.34 -5.58 -11.16
N VAL A 182 -23.16 -4.36 -11.64
CA VAL A 182 -23.03 -4.07 -13.08
C VAL A 182 -21.57 -3.82 -13.45
N GLU A 183 -21.31 -3.68 -14.75
CA GLU A 183 -19.99 -3.42 -15.32
C GLU A 183 -19.18 -2.39 -14.51
N GLY A 184 -17.96 -2.80 -14.12
CA GLY A 184 -17.03 -2.02 -13.30
C GLY A 184 -17.34 -2.11 -11.80
N GLY A 185 -17.95 -3.20 -11.32
CA GLY A 185 -18.24 -3.42 -9.91
C GLY A 185 -19.21 -2.41 -9.28
N ARG A 186 -19.99 -1.70 -10.10
CA ARG A 186 -20.95 -0.72 -9.60
C ARG A 186 -22.19 -1.43 -9.10
N GLU A 187 -22.68 -1.01 -7.94
CA GLU A 187 -23.92 -1.53 -7.37
C GLU A 187 -25.09 -0.68 -7.91
N VAL A 188 -26.07 -1.35 -8.54
CA VAL A 188 -27.33 -0.73 -8.96
C VAL A 188 -28.44 -1.37 -8.16
N GLU A 189 -29.16 -0.56 -7.40
CA GLU A 189 -30.33 -1.03 -6.64
C GLU A 189 -31.29 -1.79 -7.56
N CYS A 190 -31.74 -2.95 -7.08
CA CYS A 190 -32.71 -3.76 -7.80
C CYS A 190 -33.72 -4.38 -6.85
N GLU A 191 -34.72 -5.02 -7.44
CA GLU A 191 -35.86 -5.55 -6.71
C GLU A 191 -35.56 -6.93 -6.12
N MET A 192 -36.15 -7.25 -4.96
CA MET A 192 -35.95 -8.53 -4.25
C MET A 192 -36.24 -9.76 -5.13
N TRP A 193 -37.19 -9.67 -6.07
CA TRP A 193 -37.54 -10.79 -6.94
C TRP A 193 -36.39 -11.21 -7.87
N GLU A 194 -35.48 -10.29 -8.23
CA GLU A 194 -34.30 -10.64 -9.04
C GLU A 194 -33.32 -11.52 -8.23
N LEU A 195 -33.20 -11.28 -6.93
CA LEU A 195 -32.40 -12.11 -6.03
C LEU A 195 -33.02 -13.50 -5.86
N GLU A 196 -34.34 -13.56 -5.68
CA GLU A 196 -35.09 -14.83 -5.58
C GLU A 196 -34.97 -15.65 -6.88
N GLU A 197 -35.04 -15.00 -8.04
CA GLU A 197 -34.86 -15.65 -9.34
C GLU A 197 -33.44 -16.20 -9.51
N GLN A 198 -32.42 -15.43 -9.13
CA GLN A 198 -31.04 -15.91 -9.17
C GLN A 198 -30.81 -17.07 -8.20
N THR A 199 -31.31 -16.98 -6.97
CA THR A 199 -31.18 -18.06 -5.97
C THR A 199 -31.77 -19.36 -6.49
N ARG A 200 -32.98 -19.30 -7.09
CA ARG A 200 -33.62 -20.47 -7.71
C ARG A 200 -32.79 -21.04 -8.86
N ARG A 201 -32.18 -20.18 -9.68
CA ARG A 201 -31.30 -20.62 -10.77
C ARG A 201 -30.03 -21.30 -10.24
N ASP A 202 -29.42 -20.73 -9.21
CA ASP A 202 -28.21 -21.28 -8.59
C ASP A 202 -28.52 -22.64 -7.92
N GLU A 203 -29.71 -22.80 -7.33
CA GLU A 203 -30.21 -24.09 -6.81
C GLU A 203 -30.45 -25.12 -7.93
N GLU A 204 -31.09 -24.73 -9.03
CA GLU A 204 -31.32 -25.60 -10.21
C GLU A 204 -29.97 -26.07 -10.82
N GLU A 205 -28.97 -25.18 -10.94
CA GLU A 205 -27.64 -25.53 -11.46
C GLU A 205 -26.84 -26.44 -10.50
N ALA A 206 -27.05 -26.30 -9.18
CA ALA A 206 -26.41 -27.17 -8.19
C ALA A 206 -27.00 -28.59 -8.17
N GLU A 207 -28.31 -28.76 -8.43
CA GLU A 207 -28.95 -30.08 -8.50
C GLU A 207 -28.52 -30.89 -9.74
N ASP A 208 -28.34 -30.24 -10.89
CA ASP A 208 -27.93 -30.90 -12.14
C ASP A 208 -26.43 -31.31 -12.14
N GLY A 209 -25.62 -30.82 -11.21
CA GLY A 209 -24.18 -31.09 -11.12
C GLY A 209 -23.79 -32.45 -10.53
N TYR A 210 -24.76 -33.20 -9.98
CA TYR A 210 -24.55 -34.49 -9.30
C TYR A 210 -25.11 -35.70 -10.06
N GLU A 211 -25.35 -35.60 -11.38
CA GLU A 211 -25.67 -36.79 -12.19
C GLU A 211 -24.36 -37.55 -12.51
N ASP A 212 -23.97 -38.38 -11.55
CA ASP A 212 -22.80 -39.24 -11.54
C ASP A 212 -22.71 -40.07 -12.83
N GLY A 213 -21.73 -39.76 -13.65
CA GLY A 213 -21.27 -40.60 -14.75
C GLY A 213 -20.43 -41.77 -14.24
N TYR A 214 -20.93 -42.54 -13.28
CA TYR A 214 -20.42 -43.89 -13.06
C TYR A 214 -21.00 -44.77 -14.17
N GLU A 215 -20.27 -44.84 -15.30
CA GLU A 215 -20.37 -46.01 -16.17
C GLU A 215 -19.92 -47.21 -15.32
N GLU A 216 -20.89 -47.96 -14.79
CA GLU A 216 -20.71 -49.28 -14.18
C GLU A 216 -19.95 -50.17 -15.18
N GLU A 217 -18.65 -50.36 -15.00
CA GLU A 217 -17.97 -51.53 -15.53
C GLU A 217 -18.44 -52.73 -14.70
N GLU A 218 -19.28 -53.56 -15.32
CA GLU A 218 -19.76 -54.85 -14.81
C GLU A 218 -18.56 -55.75 -14.43
N ASP A 219 -18.23 -55.83 -13.13
CA ASP A 219 -17.30 -56.84 -12.59
C ASP A 219 -18.07 -58.08 -12.14
N GLU A 220 -17.76 -59.20 -12.77
CA GLU A 220 -18.42 -60.49 -12.59
C GLU A 220 -18.01 -61.15 -11.26
N GLY A 221 -19.01 -61.32 -10.39
CA GLY A 221 -19.27 -62.57 -9.67
C GLY A 221 -18.18 -63.15 -8.76
N VAL A 222 -18.35 -62.97 -7.44
CA VAL A 222 -17.88 -63.95 -6.46
C VAL A 222 -19.00 -64.22 -5.44
N ASP A 223 -19.65 -65.36 -5.61
CA ASP A 223 -20.52 -66.00 -4.61
C ASP A 223 -19.68 -66.49 -3.43
N VAL A 224 -20.01 -66.05 -2.20
CA VAL A 224 -19.62 -66.76 -0.97
C VAL A 224 -20.82 -66.92 -0.07
N ASP A 225 -21.19 -68.19 0.09
CA ASP A 225 -22.23 -68.74 0.93
C ASP A 225 -22.00 -68.55 2.45
N GLU A 226 -23.09 -68.14 3.12
CA GLU A 226 -23.78 -68.85 4.21
C GLU A 226 -22.98 -69.33 5.46
N ARG A 227 -23.27 -68.70 6.62
CA ARG A 227 -23.82 -69.31 7.87
C ARG A 227 -23.17 -68.81 9.16
N GLY A 228 -24.02 -68.48 10.13
CA GLY A 228 -23.71 -68.56 11.55
C GLY A 228 -24.52 -67.61 12.41
N GLU A 229 -25.73 -68.01 12.79
CA GLU A 229 -26.41 -67.49 13.99
C GLU A 229 -25.62 -67.92 15.24
N GLU A 230 -25.46 -67.03 16.22
CA GLU A 230 -25.59 -67.41 17.64
C GLU A 230 -25.70 -66.19 18.57
N ASP A 231 -26.72 -66.26 19.43
CA ASP A 231 -27.05 -65.34 20.50
C ASP A 231 -25.98 -65.27 21.59
N GLY A 232 -25.68 -64.08 22.11
CA GLY A 232 -24.72 -63.89 23.19
C GLY A 232 -24.93 -62.62 24.01
N ASN A 233 -25.86 -62.68 24.95
CA ASN A 233 -26.09 -61.68 26.00
C ASN A 233 -24.89 -61.61 26.96
N GLY A 234 -24.22 -60.46 27.07
CA GLY A 234 -23.08 -60.26 27.97
C GLY A 234 -22.90 -58.79 28.38
N ASN A 235 -23.26 -58.48 29.63
CA ASN A 235 -22.83 -57.28 30.34
C ASN A 235 -21.33 -57.37 30.70
N GLY A 236 -20.57 -56.34 30.36
CA GLY A 236 -19.23 -55.97 30.86
C GLY A 236 -18.88 -54.65 30.16
N ASP A 237 -18.87 -53.50 30.82
CA ASP A 237 -17.81 -52.99 31.68
C ASP A 237 -16.40 -53.35 31.16
N GLU A 238 -15.70 -52.30 30.73
CA GLU A 238 -14.24 -52.09 30.63
C GLU A 238 -13.72 -51.73 29.21
N ASP A 239 -13.09 -50.55 29.19
CA ASP A 239 -12.04 -50.04 28.30
C ASP A 239 -12.43 -49.67 26.85
N ASP A 240 -12.75 -48.38 26.68
CA ASP A 240 -12.73 -47.64 25.41
C ASP A 240 -11.33 -47.74 24.79
N GLU A 241 -11.12 -48.77 23.97
CA GLU A 241 -10.03 -48.82 23.01
C GLU A 241 -10.30 -47.73 21.97
N ASP A 242 -9.36 -46.78 21.90
CA ASP A 242 -9.27 -45.76 20.88
C ASP A 242 -9.33 -46.43 19.50
N ASP A 243 -10.53 -46.47 18.91
CA ASP A 243 -10.73 -46.61 17.47
C ASP A 243 -10.07 -45.37 16.85
N GLU A 244 -8.77 -45.49 16.57
CA GLU A 244 -8.03 -44.68 15.60
C GLU A 244 -8.73 -44.87 14.26
N ASP A 245 -9.83 -44.13 14.09
CA ASP A 245 -10.53 -43.91 12.82
C ASP A 245 -9.45 -43.51 11.83
N GLU A 246 -9.08 -44.44 10.96
CA GLU A 246 -8.04 -44.29 9.96
C GLU A 246 -8.41 -43.04 9.17
N GLY A 247 -7.72 -41.95 9.51
CA GLY A 247 -7.94 -40.63 8.95
C GLY A 247 -7.91 -40.77 7.45
N VAL A 248 -9.11 -40.76 6.86
CA VAL A 248 -9.28 -40.63 5.42
C VAL A 248 -8.43 -39.43 5.06
N ASP A 249 -7.40 -39.66 4.24
CA ASP A 249 -6.58 -38.62 3.64
C ASP A 249 -7.53 -37.78 2.78
N VAL A 250 -8.31 -36.90 3.42
CA VAL A 250 -9.08 -35.86 2.76
C VAL A 250 -8.01 -35.00 2.15
N ALA A 251 -7.72 -35.27 0.87
CA ALA A 251 -6.69 -34.59 0.11
C ALA A 251 -6.86 -33.10 0.36
N GLU A 252 -5.93 -32.52 1.13
CA GLU A 252 -6.09 -31.19 1.72
C GLU A 252 -6.57 -30.22 0.64
N GLU A 253 -7.85 -29.83 0.74
CA GLU A 253 -8.46 -28.83 -0.12
C GLU A 253 -7.59 -27.59 -0.01
N ASN A 254 -6.94 -27.24 -1.11
CA ASN A 254 -6.07 -26.07 -1.11
C ASN A 254 -6.92 -24.88 -1.45
N TYR A 255 -6.67 -23.80 -0.71
CA TYR A 255 -7.33 -22.51 -0.85
C TYR A 255 -7.48 -22.04 -2.32
N TRP A 256 -6.53 -22.39 -3.19
CA TRP A 256 -6.54 -21.98 -4.60
C TRP A 256 -7.32 -22.87 -5.56
N ASP A 257 -7.74 -24.08 -5.15
CA ASP A 257 -8.47 -24.98 -6.05
C ASP A 257 -9.86 -24.42 -6.38
N GLU A 258 -10.50 -23.76 -5.42
CA GLU A 258 -11.80 -23.09 -5.54
C GLU A 258 -11.69 -21.57 -5.75
N MET A 259 -10.54 -21.11 -6.23
CA MET A 259 -10.25 -19.70 -6.44
C MET A 259 -11.34 -18.99 -7.25
N ASP A 260 -11.94 -17.95 -6.65
CA ASP A 260 -12.81 -16.98 -7.29
C ASP A 260 -12.14 -16.40 -8.55
N SER A 261 -12.64 -16.78 -9.72
CA SER A 261 -11.92 -16.56 -10.97
C SER A 261 -12.82 -16.40 -12.18
N ARG A 262 -12.27 -15.75 -13.22
CA ARG A 262 -12.90 -15.55 -14.53
C ARG A 262 -11.96 -15.98 -15.65
N PRO A 263 -12.45 -16.20 -16.89
CA PRO A 263 -11.59 -16.52 -18.02
C PRO A 263 -10.43 -15.52 -18.16
N ALA A 264 -9.19 -16.02 -18.20
CA ALA A 264 -7.99 -15.17 -18.15
C ALA A 264 -7.98 -14.04 -19.19
N PRO A 265 -8.37 -14.28 -20.46
CA PRO A 265 -8.39 -13.21 -21.45
C PRO A 265 -9.41 -12.10 -21.15
N ASN A 266 -10.49 -12.40 -20.44
CA ASN A 266 -11.52 -11.41 -20.10
C ASN A 266 -11.00 -10.47 -19.01
N VAL A 267 -10.42 -11.03 -17.93
CA VAL A 267 -9.85 -10.24 -16.83
C VAL A 267 -8.78 -9.27 -17.33
N LEU A 268 -7.84 -9.76 -18.16
CA LEU A 268 -6.76 -8.92 -18.66
C LEU A 268 -7.25 -7.85 -19.65
N ARG A 269 -8.24 -8.14 -20.49
CA ARG A 269 -8.85 -7.14 -21.38
C ARG A 269 -9.65 -6.10 -20.60
N ASP A 270 -10.29 -6.50 -19.51
CA ASP A 270 -10.97 -5.58 -18.61
C ASP A 270 -9.98 -4.59 -17.98
N ILE A 271 -8.78 -5.02 -17.58
CA ILE A 271 -7.73 -4.12 -17.09
C ILE A 271 -7.36 -3.04 -18.14
N ILE A 272 -7.20 -3.44 -19.41
CA ILE A 272 -6.96 -2.49 -20.51
C ILE A 272 -8.12 -1.51 -20.63
N ARG A 273 -9.36 -2.01 -20.61
CA ARG A 273 -10.58 -1.18 -20.67
C ARG A 273 -10.62 -0.19 -19.51
N TRP A 274 -10.36 -0.63 -18.28
CA TRP A 274 -10.38 0.21 -17.08
C TRP A 274 -9.37 1.35 -17.16
N TYR A 275 -8.16 1.11 -17.68
CA TYR A 275 -7.19 2.18 -17.93
C TYR A 275 -7.63 3.15 -19.04
N ARG A 276 -8.24 2.64 -20.12
CA ARG A 276 -8.76 3.49 -21.21
C ARG A 276 -9.92 4.38 -20.75
N GLU A 277 -10.79 3.85 -19.90
CA GLU A 277 -11.95 4.56 -19.35
C GLU A 277 -11.60 5.43 -18.13
N LEU A 278 -10.37 5.29 -17.62
CA LEU A 278 -9.92 5.90 -16.36
C LEU A 278 -10.80 5.47 -15.17
N TYR A 279 -11.35 4.26 -15.23
CA TYR A 279 -11.97 3.61 -14.07
C TYR A 279 -10.90 3.28 -13.02
N ARG A 280 -9.70 2.91 -13.48
CA ARG A 280 -8.47 2.86 -12.68
C ARG A 280 -7.41 3.73 -13.33
N THR A 281 -6.60 4.39 -12.51
CA THR A 281 -5.36 5.04 -12.95
C THR A 281 -4.17 4.14 -12.60
N PRO A 282 -3.05 4.23 -13.33
CA PRO A 282 -1.86 3.47 -13.01
C PRO A 282 -1.33 3.76 -11.60
N GLY A 283 -0.74 2.75 -10.97
CA GLY A 283 -0.13 2.86 -9.64
C GLY A 283 -1.07 2.50 -8.49
N GLY A 284 -0.95 3.24 -7.39
CA GLY A 284 -1.82 3.09 -6.21
C GLY A 284 -1.20 2.35 -5.02
N GLY A 285 0.02 1.85 -5.17
CA GLY A 285 0.80 1.25 -4.08
C GLY A 285 1.86 2.21 -3.54
N GLU A 286 2.82 1.66 -2.81
CA GLU A 286 3.88 2.42 -2.15
C GLU A 286 5.02 2.89 -3.07
N ASN A 287 5.19 2.29 -4.26
CA ASN A 287 6.29 2.63 -5.18
C ASN A 287 5.90 3.62 -6.29
N SER A 288 4.60 3.83 -6.50
CA SER A 288 4.08 4.92 -7.30
C SER A 288 4.32 6.20 -6.52
N ALA A 289 5.20 7.07 -7.01
CA ALA A 289 5.78 8.23 -6.32
C ALA A 289 4.76 9.23 -5.72
N GLY A 290 4.06 8.83 -4.66
CA GLY A 290 3.03 9.58 -3.95
C GLY A 290 2.02 10.24 -4.88
N TRP A 291 1.87 11.56 -4.71
CA TRP A 291 0.80 12.37 -5.32
C TRP A 291 0.91 12.50 -6.84
N GLU A 292 2.00 12.04 -7.47
CA GLU A 292 2.17 12.12 -8.93
C GLU A 292 1.12 11.32 -9.69
N TRP A 293 0.63 10.23 -9.10
CA TRP A 293 -0.32 9.31 -9.71
C TRP A 293 -1.66 9.26 -8.98
N ASP A 294 -1.94 10.26 -8.13
CA ASP A 294 -3.23 10.37 -7.47
C ASP A 294 -4.35 10.47 -8.50
N SER A 295 -5.35 9.59 -8.37
CA SER A 295 -6.44 9.47 -9.34
C SER A 295 -7.26 10.75 -9.50
N GLU A 296 -7.46 11.53 -8.43
CA GLU A 296 -8.19 12.81 -8.45
C GLU A 296 -7.40 13.87 -9.23
N LEU A 297 -6.07 13.77 -9.20
CA LEU A 297 -5.16 14.67 -9.89
C LEU A 297 -5.01 14.30 -11.38
N VAL A 298 -4.72 13.03 -11.69
CA VAL A 298 -4.36 12.63 -13.06
C VAL A 298 -5.56 12.37 -13.98
N THR A 299 -6.71 11.95 -13.44
CA THR A 299 -7.89 11.64 -14.26
C THR A 299 -8.39 12.85 -15.06
N PRO A 300 -8.56 14.04 -14.47
CA PRO A 300 -8.93 15.23 -15.23
C PRO A 300 -7.88 15.62 -16.27
N LEU A 301 -6.59 15.42 -15.99
CA LEU A 301 -5.49 15.72 -16.90
C LEU A 301 -5.48 14.80 -18.11
N TYR A 302 -5.67 13.49 -17.91
CA TYR A 302 -5.79 12.55 -19.03
C TYR A 302 -6.90 12.97 -20.00
N ARG A 303 -8.07 13.32 -19.48
CA ARG A 303 -9.20 13.81 -20.30
C ARG A 303 -8.85 15.13 -20.99
N LYS A 304 -8.23 16.07 -20.28
CA LYS A 304 -7.78 17.36 -20.83
C LYS A 304 -6.85 17.18 -22.04
N HIS A 305 -5.98 16.18 -22.01
CA HIS A 305 -4.99 15.92 -23.06
C HIS A 305 -5.41 14.87 -24.09
N GLY A 306 -6.69 14.46 -24.09
CA GLY A 306 -7.27 13.65 -25.17
C GLY A 306 -7.18 12.13 -24.98
N TRP A 307 -6.91 11.63 -23.78
CA TRP A 307 -7.01 10.19 -23.49
C TRP A 307 -8.48 9.71 -23.56
N PRO A 308 -8.78 8.49 -24.05
CA PRO A 308 -7.86 7.47 -24.60
C PRO A 308 -7.70 7.53 -26.13
N SER A 309 -7.96 8.67 -26.75
CA SER A 309 -7.89 8.81 -28.21
C SER A 309 -6.45 8.75 -28.71
N ASP A 310 -6.28 8.45 -30.00
CA ASP A 310 -4.96 8.41 -30.65
C ASP A 310 -4.27 9.77 -30.73
N ASN A 311 -5.00 10.85 -30.43
CA ASN A 311 -4.48 12.21 -30.34
C ASN A 311 -4.01 12.59 -28.93
N PHE A 312 -3.84 11.63 -28.01
CA PHE A 312 -3.38 11.90 -26.65
C PHE A 312 -2.01 12.59 -26.63
N ASP A 313 -1.95 13.82 -26.13
CA ASP A 313 -0.71 14.57 -25.98
C ASP A 313 -0.04 14.24 -24.63
N GLY A 314 0.72 13.15 -24.63
CA GLY A 314 1.42 12.71 -23.45
C GLY A 314 2.50 13.69 -22.94
N ASN A 315 3.08 14.53 -23.82
CA ASN A 315 4.09 15.50 -23.40
C ASN A 315 3.43 16.66 -22.63
N ALA A 316 2.32 17.19 -23.17
CA ALA A 316 1.54 18.21 -22.48
C ALA A 316 0.95 17.67 -21.17
N PHE A 317 0.47 16.42 -21.17
CA PHE A 317 0.02 15.73 -19.96
C PHE A 317 1.09 15.71 -18.87
N GLN A 318 2.32 15.27 -19.17
CA GLN A 318 3.39 15.21 -18.17
C GLN A 318 3.76 16.59 -17.62
N VAL A 319 3.73 17.63 -18.47
CA VAL A 319 3.95 19.02 -18.04
C VAL A 319 2.87 19.45 -17.05
N ASP A 320 1.59 19.26 -17.39
CA ASP A 320 0.49 19.67 -16.51
C ASP A 320 0.36 18.78 -15.27
N GLN A 321 0.79 17.52 -15.32
CA GLN A 321 0.90 16.63 -14.16
C GLN A 321 1.90 17.17 -13.14
N VAL A 322 3.13 17.49 -13.57
CA VAL A 322 4.15 18.09 -12.71
C VAL A 322 3.65 19.39 -12.07
N ARG A 323 2.97 20.23 -12.86
CA ARG A 323 2.36 21.47 -12.36
C ARG A 323 1.26 21.22 -11.34
N ALA A 324 0.35 20.28 -11.61
CA ALA A 324 -0.74 19.95 -10.70
C ALA A 324 -0.20 19.39 -9.37
N VAL A 325 0.83 18.54 -9.41
CA VAL A 325 1.49 18.02 -8.21
C VAL A 325 2.17 19.15 -7.43
N ALA A 326 2.91 20.01 -8.12
CA ALA A 326 3.55 21.17 -7.52
C ALA A 326 2.54 22.11 -6.85
N ARG A 327 1.41 22.36 -7.51
CA ARG A 327 0.32 23.18 -6.97
C ARG A 327 -0.36 22.50 -5.77
N SER A 328 -0.58 21.20 -5.81
CA SER A 328 -1.15 20.45 -4.69
C SER A 328 -0.24 20.50 -3.47
N ARG A 329 1.07 20.23 -3.66
CA ARG A 329 2.09 20.37 -2.60
C ARG A 329 2.12 21.78 -2.02
N ALA A 330 2.17 22.79 -2.89
CA ALA A 330 2.12 24.18 -2.48
C ALA A 330 0.88 24.52 -1.65
N LYS A 331 -0.29 24.01 -2.05
CA LYS A 331 -1.55 24.21 -1.31
C LYS A 331 -1.49 23.57 0.07
N ASP A 332 -1.03 22.33 0.15
CA ASP A 332 -1.00 21.59 1.41
C ASP A 332 0.04 22.16 2.37
N GLU A 333 1.23 22.53 1.88
CA GLU A 333 2.23 23.26 2.66
C GLU A 333 1.70 24.61 3.17
N ALA A 334 0.95 25.33 2.35
CA ALA A 334 0.34 26.59 2.74
C ALA A 334 -0.82 26.42 3.72
N GLN A 335 -1.47 25.25 3.77
CA GLN A 335 -2.52 24.91 4.71
C GLN A 335 -1.99 24.25 6.00
N GLN A 336 -0.75 23.76 5.98
CA GLN A 336 -0.10 23.10 7.12
C GLN A 336 -0.18 23.90 8.42
N PRO A 337 0.01 25.24 8.45
CA PRO A 337 -0.14 26.01 9.70
C PRO A 337 -1.53 25.88 10.35
N LEU A 338 -2.58 25.77 9.54
CA LEU A 338 -3.95 25.59 10.05
C LEU A 338 -4.16 24.17 10.56
N ALA A 339 -3.62 23.17 9.86
CA ALA A 339 -3.63 21.77 10.30
C ALA A 339 -2.85 21.59 11.62
N ASP A 340 -1.68 22.22 11.74
CA ASP A 340 -0.86 22.23 12.94
C ASP A 340 -1.60 22.89 14.12
N LEU A 341 -2.29 24.01 13.87
CA LEU A 341 -3.13 24.68 14.85
C LEU A 341 -4.28 23.78 15.34
N GLN A 342 -5.00 23.13 14.43
CA GLN A 342 -6.07 22.20 14.78
C GLN A 342 -5.54 20.99 15.57
N THR A 343 -4.41 20.44 15.14
CA THR A 343 -3.73 19.34 15.81
C THR A 343 -3.29 19.74 17.22
N ALA A 344 -2.67 20.91 17.40
CA ALA A 344 -2.27 21.42 18.71
C ALA A 344 -3.47 21.63 19.64
N LYS A 345 -4.60 22.15 19.12
CA LYS A 345 -5.86 22.27 19.87
C LYS A 345 -6.36 20.90 20.33
N HIS A 346 -6.47 19.95 19.42
CA HIS A 346 -6.95 18.59 19.71
C HIS A 346 -6.10 17.91 20.79
N TRP A 347 -4.77 17.98 20.68
CA TRP A 347 -3.88 17.39 21.69
C TRP A 347 -4.03 18.06 23.06
N LEU A 348 -4.14 19.38 23.11
CA LEU A 348 -4.36 20.10 24.37
C LEU A 348 -5.72 19.76 24.99
N GLU A 349 -6.79 19.73 24.21
CA GLU A 349 -8.14 19.36 24.67
C GLU A 349 -8.15 17.94 25.25
N ARG A 350 -7.63 16.97 24.50
CA ARG A 350 -7.50 15.58 24.96
C ARG A 350 -6.68 15.47 26.25
N GLN A 351 -5.58 16.23 26.36
CA GLN A 351 -4.78 16.26 27.58
C GLN A 351 -5.57 16.83 28.77
N LEU A 352 -6.29 17.94 28.58
CA LEU A 352 -7.09 18.54 29.63
C LEU A 352 -8.24 17.63 30.10
N GLU A 353 -8.88 16.89 29.19
CA GLU A 353 -9.90 15.89 29.51
C GLU A 353 -9.33 14.72 30.32
N GLN A 354 -8.19 14.16 29.89
CA GLN A 354 -7.49 13.12 30.64
C GLN A 354 -7.15 13.60 32.05
N GLU A 355 -6.65 14.83 32.16
CA GLU A 355 -6.23 15.42 33.43
C GLU A 355 -7.37 15.78 34.37
N ALA A 356 -8.54 16.14 33.84
CA ALA A 356 -9.75 16.34 34.64
C ALA A 356 -10.12 15.07 35.44
N SER A 357 -9.86 13.89 34.87
CA SER A 357 -10.13 12.60 35.54
C SER A 357 -8.96 12.08 36.40
N ALA A 358 -7.71 12.35 36.00
CA ALA A 358 -6.51 11.81 36.63
C ALA A 358 -6.03 12.65 37.82
N THR A 359 -6.21 13.98 37.77
CA THR A 359 -5.74 14.91 38.82
C THR A 359 -6.30 14.55 40.21
N PRO A 360 -7.61 14.31 40.40
CA PRO A 360 -8.14 13.94 41.71
C PRO A 360 -7.52 12.65 42.26
N LYS A 361 -7.21 11.67 41.39
CA LYS A 361 -6.58 10.41 41.78
C LYS A 361 -5.13 10.62 42.23
N ARG A 362 -4.35 11.43 41.52
CA ARG A 362 -2.97 11.77 41.92
C ARG A 362 -2.95 12.56 43.22
N LEU A 363 -3.86 13.51 43.41
CA LEU A 363 -3.98 14.27 44.66
C LEU A 363 -4.40 13.40 45.84
N ALA A 364 -5.32 12.44 45.64
CA ALA A 364 -5.69 11.48 46.67
C ALA A 364 -4.52 10.55 47.04
N ARG A 365 -3.76 10.05 46.05
CA ARG A 365 -2.51 9.29 46.28
C ARG A 365 -1.50 10.12 47.06
N LEU A 366 -1.33 11.39 46.69
CA LEU A 366 -0.41 12.31 47.37
C LEU A 366 -0.82 12.51 48.83
N ALA A 367 -2.10 12.69 49.12
CA ALA A 367 -2.63 12.81 50.48
C ALA A 367 -2.49 11.52 51.30
N ALA A 368 -2.49 10.35 50.64
CA ALA A 368 -2.35 9.05 51.27
C ALA A 368 -0.88 8.59 51.44
N ALA A 369 0.08 9.33 50.88
CA ALA A 369 1.49 8.95 50.88
C ALA A 369 2.04 8.83 52.31
N LYS A 370 2.72 7.70 52.60
CA LYS A 370 3.23 7.38 53.94
C LYS A 370 4.72 7.63 54.11
N SER A 371 5.41 7.95 53.02
CA SER A 371 6.85 8.18 53.00
C SER A 371 7.21 9.37 52.12
N VAL A 372 8.33 10.03 52.44
CA VAL A 372 8.92 11.10 51.62
C VAL A 372 9.14 10.60 50.18
N HIS A 373 9.60 9.35 50.03
CA HIS A 373 9.83 8.75 48.73
C HIS A 373 8.56 8.68 47.87
N GLU A 374 7.47 8.17 48.45
CA GLU A 374 6.16 8.05 47.78
C GLU A 374 5.59 9.43 47.43
N GLU A 375 5.64 10.37 48.38
CA GLU A 375 5.18 11.74 48.19
C GLU A 375 5.86 12.40 46.99
N TRP A 376 7.20 12.36 46.95
CA TRP A 376 7.96 13.05 45.91
C TRP A 376 7.93 12.35 44.55
N THR A 377 7.68 11.04 44.53
CA THR A 377 7.39 10.32 43.27
C THR A 377 6.06 10.77 42.69
N ILE A 378 5.01 10.94 43.51
CA ILE A 378 3.72 11.44 43.04
C ILE A 378 3.81 12.92 42.63
N ARG A 379 4.57 13.74 43.37
CA ARG A 379 4.84 15.15 42.97
C ARG A 379 5.57 15.24 41.64
N TRP A 380 6.48 14.31 41.36
CA TRP A 380 7.13 14.21 40.06
C TRP A 380 6.13 13.90 38.94
N GLU A 381 5.23 12.92 39.13
CA GLU A 381 4.16 12.63 38.16
C GLU A 381 3.29 13.86 37.87
N ILE A 382 2.88 14.60 38.91
CA ILE A 382 2.11 15.84 38.77
C ILE A 382 2.92 16.88 38.00
N TRP A 383 4.19 17.08 38.37
CA TRP A 383 5.07 18.04 37.70
C TRP A 383 5.25 17.72 36.21
N GLN A 384 5.46 16.45 35.84
CA GLN A 384 5.61 16.05 34.44
C GLN A 384 4.37 16.40 33.60
N VAL A 385 3.18 16.15 34.15
CA VAL A 385 1.91 16.46 33.50
C VAL A 385 1.70 17.96 33.36
N GLU A 386 1.98 18.74 34.41
CA GLU A 386 1.87 20.20 34.38
C GLU A 386 2.79 20.79 33.32
N ARG A 387 4.03 20.28 33.23
CA ARG A 387 5.00 20.66 32.20
C ARG A 387 4.53 20.28 30.80
N HIS A 388 4.08 19.05 30.60
CA HIS A 388 3.56 18.61 29.30
C HIS A 388 2.38 19.48 28.85
N THR A 389 1.48 19.83 29.76
CA THR A 389 0.35 20.71 29.50
C THR A 389 0.80 22.14 29.16
N GLU A 390 1.78 22.69 29.87
CA GLU A 390 2.38 23.99 29.53
C GLU A 390 3.04 23.97 28.15
N ASP A 391 3.76 22.90 27.82
CA ASP A 391 4.42 22.75 26.52
C ASP A 391 3.38 22.64 25.38
N LEU A 392 2.27 21.94 25.59
CA LEU A 392 1.14 21.91 24.64
C LEU A 392 0.50 23.30 24.45
N ARG A 393 0.38 24.10 25.52
CA ARG A 393 -0.10 25.49 25.43
C ARG A 393 0.86 26.36 24.64
N LYS A 394 2.17 26.28 24.90
CA LYS A 394 3.19 27.01 24.12
C LYS A 394 3.16 26.59 22.65
N LYS A 395 3.00 25.30 22.35
CA LYS A 395 2.84 24.81 20.97
C LYS A 395 1.59 25.36 20.30
N LEU A 396 0.47 25.41 21.02
CA LEU A 396 -0.77 26.02 20.52
C LEU A 396 -0.58 27.50 20.21
N GLU A 397 0.04 28.27 21.11
CA GLU A 397 0.33 29.69 20.91
C GLU A 397 1.20 29.92 19.67
N LYS A 398 2.31 29.16 19.53
CA LYS A 398 3.17 29.23 18.34
C LYS A 398 2.44 28.85 17.05
N ALA A 399 1.63 27.79 17.08
CA ALA A 399 0.84 27.37 15.92
C ALA A 399 -0.21 28.44 15.55
N GLN A 400 -0.80 29.11 16.55
CA GLN A 400 -1.71 30.22 16.34
C GLN A 400 -1.01 31.43 15.71
N GLU A 401 0.14 31.85 16.25
CA GLU A 401 0.95 32.93 15.65
C GLU A 401 1.34 32.60 14.21
N MET A 402 1.75 31.36 13.95
CA MET A 402 2.10 30.90 12.60
C MET A 402 0.91 30.93 11.64
N ALA A 403 -0.24 30.43 12.08
CA ALA A 403 -1.48 30.44 11.32
C ALA A 403 -1.97 31.87 11.04
N GLU A 404 -1.94 32.77 12.03
CA GLU A 404 -2.30 34.18 11.85
C GLU A 404 -1.36 34.89 10.87
N ARG A 405 -0.06 34.54 10.88
CA ARG A 405 0.94 35.11 9.98
C ARG A 405 0.82 34.61 8.55
N LEU A 406 0.61 33.31 8.35
CA LEU A 406 0.66 32.67 7.03
C LEU A 406 -0.72 32.46 6.39
N CYS A 407 -1.77 32.35 7.21
CA CYS A 407 -3.15 32.09 6.80
C CYS A 407 -4.09 33.10 7.49
N PRO A 408 -3.94 34.42 7.20
CA PRO A 408 -4.72 35.44 7.89
C PRO A 408 -6.22 35.18 7.73
N ASN A 409 -6.98 35.31 8.83
CA ASN A 409 -8.41 34.98 8.92
C ASN A 409 -8.74 33.50 8.70
N GLY A 410 -7.78 32.59 8.83
CA GLY A 410 -7.99 31.17 8.60
C GLY A 410 -8.22 30.81 7.13
N GLN A 411 -7.94 31.73 6.21
CA GLN A 411 -8.05 31.48 4.78
C GLN A 411 -6.69 31.01 4.25
N GLY A 412 -6.73 29.92 3.47
CA GLY A 412 -5.57 29.47 2.71
C GLY A 412 -5.17 30.46 1.61
N PRO A 413 -4.09 30.19 0.88
CA PRO A 413 -3.68 31.02 -0.25
C PRO A 413 -4.82 31.10 -1.28
N ASN A 414 -5.03 32.29 -1.85
CA ASN A 414 -5.93 32.46 -2.99
C ASN A 414 -5.29 31.88 -4.26
N ASP A 415 -6.06 31.84 -5.36
CA ASP A 415 -5.58 31.26 -6.62
C ASP A 415 -4.34 31.97 -7.20
N GLU A 416 -4.20 33.29 -7.02
CA GLU A 416 -3.02 34.03 -7.48
C GLU A 416 -1.77 33.65 -6.68
N ASP A 417 -1.90 33.50 -5.36
CA ASP A 417 -0.80 33.07 -4.50
C ASP A 417 -0.42 31.62 -4.78
N LEU A 418 -1.38 30.75 -5.09
CA LEU A 418 -1.13 29.37 -5.52
C LEU A 418 -0.31 29.29 -6.81
N LEU A 419 -0.51 30.19 -7.78
CA LEU A 419 0.31 30.22 -9.00
C LEU A 419 1.77 30.57 -8.71
N LEU A 420 2.01 31.53 -7.81
CA LEU A 420 3.36 31.88 -7.38
C LEU A 420 4.03 30.73 -6.62
N LEU A 421 3.28 30.03 -5.76
CA LEU A 421 3.77 28.87 -5.03
C LEU A 421 4.01 27.65 -5.95
N GLU A 422 3.15 27.43 -6.95
CA GLU A 422 3.33 26.41 -7.99
C GLU A 422 4.64 26.64 -8.75
N LEU A 423 4.86 27.86 -9.28
CA LEU A 423 6.09 28.22 -9.99
C LEU A 423 7.34 27.94 -9.14
N LYS A 424 7.29 28.36 -7.86
CA LYS A 424 8.35 28.13 -6.89
C LYS A 424 8.60 26.64 -6.66
N GLN A 425 7.53 25.85 -6.49
CA GLN A 425 7.66 24.42 -6.25
C GLN A 425 8.26 23.69 -7.45
N VAL A 426 7.83 24.02 -8.68
CA VAL A 426 8.43 23.50 -9.92
C VAL A 426 9.90 23.90 -10.03
N GLN A 427 10.27 25.13 -9.66
CA GLN A 427 11.66 25.57 -9.64
C GLN A 427 12.53 24.75 -8.68
N ILE A 428 12.02 24.45 -7.47
CA ILE A 428 12.71 23.60 -6.48
C ILE A 428 12.95 22.21 -7.06
N GLU A 429 11.94 21.61 -7.69
CA GLU A 429 12.04 20.29 -8.31
C GLU A 429 13.02 20.27 -9.49
N LEU A 430 13.01 21.30 -10.33
CA LEU A 430 13.96 21.47 -11.43
C LEU A 430 15.42 21.56 -10.92
N LEU A 431 15.66 22.29 -9.82
CA LEU A 431 16.98 22.39 -9.19
C LEU A 431 17.45 21.06 -8.59
N ARG A 432 16.52 20.24 -8.07
CA ARG A 432 16.83 18.90 -7.56
C ARG A 432 17.22 17.95 -8.71
N GLU A 433 16.48 17.98 -9.82
CA GLU A 433 16.73 17.09 -10.96
C GLU A 433 17.89 17.51 -11.84
N THR A 434 18.27 18.79 -11.89
CA THR A 434 19.48 19.22 -12.65
C THR A 434 20.79 18.69 -12.08
N GLY A 435 20.78 18.16 -10.85
CA GLY A 435 21.89 17.38 -10.27
C GLY A 435 21.80 15.87 -10.52
N SER A 436 20.72 15.39 -11.15
CA SER A 436 20.40 13.97 -11.38
C SER A 436 20.84 13.51 -12.78
N ALA A 437 21.02 12.20 -12.95
CA ALA A 437 21.39 11.59 -14.22
C ALA A 437 20.18 11.29 -15.14
N ARG A 438 18.98 11.82 -14.84
CA ARG A 438 17.73 11.58 -15.59
C ARG A 438 17.36 12.76 -16.50
N PRO A 439 17.94 12.86 -17.71
CA PRO A 439 17.75 14.03 -18.59
C PRO A 439 16.31 14.22 -19.09
N SER A 440 15.50 13.17 -19.15
CA SER A 440 14.10 13.25 -19.63
C SER A 440 13.19 14.02 -18.66
N ARG A 441 13.29 13.77 -17.34
CA ARG A 441 12.47 14.46 -16.33
C ARG A 441 12.82 15.94 -16.20
N ALA A 442 14.11 16.27 -16.27
CA ALA A 442 14.56 17.67 -16.23
C ALA A 442 13.96 18.52 -17.38
N GLN A 443 13.77 17.94 -18.56
CA GLN A 443 13.14 18.64 -19.69
C GLN A 443 11.64 18.89 -19.45
N ILE A 444 10.92 17.93 -18.85
CA ILE A 444 9.50 18.10 -18.47
C ILE A 444 9.38 19.22 -17.43
N LEU A 445 10.24 19.21 -16.40
CA LEU A 445 10.28 20.24 -15.36
C LEU A 445 10.61 21.62 -15.92
N LEU A 446 11.53 21.72 -16.88
CA LEU A 446 11.86 23.00 -17.53
C LEU A 446 10.65 23.56 -18.29
N ARG A 447 9.94 22.71 -19.05
CA ARG A 447 8.70 23.13 -19.76
C ARG A 447 7.59 23.52 -18.78
N ALA A 448 7.44 22.78 -17.68
CA ALA A 448 6.51 23.13 -16.62
C ALA A 448 6.86 24.48 -16.00
N TYR A 449 8.13 24.74 -15.72
CA TYR A 449 8.61 26.01 -15.18
C TYR A 449 8.30 27.18 -16.14
N GLU A 450 8.60 27.02 -17.43
CA GLU A 450 8.30 28.03 -18.45
C GLU A 450 6.78 28.31 -18.55
N ALA A 451 5.94 27.27 -18.47
CA ALA A 451 4.49 27.41 -18.47
C ALA A 451 3.97 28.13 -17.21
N CYS A 452 4.46 27.77 -16.01
CA CYS A 452 4.13 28.46 -14.77
C CYS A 452 4.57 29.92 -14.81
N LEU A 453 5.76 30.21 -15.34
CA LEU A 453 6.29 31.57 -15.44
C LEU A 453 5.41 32.43 -16.34
N ALA A 454 5.01 31.91 -17.51
CA ALA A 454 4.11 32.61 -18.42
C ALA A 454 2.74 32.90 -17.77
N ASP A 455 2.20 31.96 -16.98
CA ASP A 455 0.95 32.18 -16.24
C ASP A 455 1.09 33.24 -15.16
N VAL A 456 2.20 33.22 -14.40
CA VAL A 456 2.50 34.24 -13.38
C VAL A 456 2.67 35.63 -14.01
N GLU A 457 3.42 35.75 -15.10
CA GLU A 457 3.60 37.03 -15.81
C GLU A 457 2.28 37.59 -16.33
N ARG A 458 1.38 36.72 -16.78
CA ARG A 458 0.06 37.08 -17.33
C ARG A 458 -0.97 37.41 -16.25
N LEU A 459 -1.03 36.63 -15.18
CA LEU A 459 -2.08 36.71 -14.15
C LEU A 459 -1.69 37.51 -12.91
N CYS A 460 -0.39 37.63 -12.62
CA CYS A 460 0.13 38.30 -11.42
C CYS A 460 1.19 39.36 -11.76
N PRO A 461 0.93 40.29 -12.72
CA PRO A 461 1.95 41.21 -13.19
C PRO A 461 2.48 42.12 -12.07
N GLY A 462 3.81 42.22 -11.96
CA GLY A 462 4.47 43.12 -11.01
C GLY A 462 4.52 42.64 -9.56
N ARG A 463 3.97 41.46 -9.24
CA ARG A 463 4.23 40.84 -7.94
C ARG A 463 5.66 40.29 -7.92
N PRO A 464 6.47 40.61 -6.89
CA PRO A 464 7.80 40.02 -6.77
C PRO A 464 7.64 38.51 -6.59
N PRO A 465 8.56 37.69 -7.14
CA PRO A 465 8.60 36.27 -6.82
C PRO A 465 8.70 36.11 -5.31
N LEU A 466 7.92 35.18 -4.75
CA LEU A 466 7.97 34.88 -3.32
C LEU A 466 9.42 34.58 -2.93
N PRO A 467 9.96 35.18 -1.84
CA PRO A 467 11.37 35.02 -1.49
C PRO A 467 11.70 33.54 -1.36
N THR A 468 12.60 33.00 -2.22
CA THR A 468 12.99 31.58 -2.15
C THR A 468 14.32 31.10 -2.73
N GLY A 469 14.81 30.02 -2.09
CA GLY A 469 15.79 29.04 -2.55
C GLY A 469 15.88 27.84 -1.57
N PRO A 470 16.56 26.73 -1.91
CA PRO A 470 16.86 25.61 -0.97
C PRO A 470 17.70 26.05 0.25
N GLU A 471 18.35 27.21 0.16
CA GLU A 471 18.91 27.89 1.32
C GLU A 471 17.86 28.20 2.38
N ILE A 472 16.61 28.53 1.99
CA ILE A 472 15.51 28.78 2.92
C ILE A 472 15.08 27.49 3.64
N ASP A 473 15.16 26.31 3.01
CA ASP A 473 14.85 25.05 3.69
C ASP A 473 15.92 24.72 4.75
N PHE A 474 17.21 24.86 4.40
CA PHE A 474 18.28 24.67 5.39
C PHE A 474 18.34 25.78 6.44
N GLU A 475 18.01 27.03 6.11
CA GLU A 475 17.96 28.14 7.05
C GLU A 475 16.79 27.98 8.01
N ALA A 476 15.58 27.74 7.50
CA ALA A 476 14.40 27.46 8.31
C ALA A 476 14.63 26.24 9.21
N ARG A 477 15.23 25.17 8.69
CA ARG A 477 15.58 24.00 9.50
C ARG A 477 16.64 24.30 10.56
N ALA A 478 17.65 25.12 10.24
CA ALA A 478 18.66 25.55 11.21
C ALA A 478 18.06 26.44 12.31
N GLU A 479 17.13 27.33 11.96
CA GLU A 479 16.36 28.15 12.90
C GLU A 479 15.46 27.29 13.79
N GLN A 480 14.75 26.32 13.21
CA GLN A 480 13.94 25.35 13.94
C GLN A 480 14.78 24.55 14.95
N CYS A 481 15.95 24.05 14.53
CA CYS A 481 16.88 23.37 15.43
C CYS A 481 17.35 24.31 16.56
N THR A 482 17.63 25.58 16.24
CA THR A 482 18.03 26.60 17.22
C THR A 482 16.94 26.84 18.26
N SER A 483 15.69 26.98 17.82
CA SER A 483 14.54 27.15 18.70
C SER A 483 14.35 25.94 19.62
N SER A 484 14.42 24.73 19.06
CA SER A 484 14.27 23.46 19.81
C SER A 484 15.40 23.25 20.84
N ILE A 485 16.64 23.64 20.51
CA ILE A 485 17.76 23.62 21.45
C ILE A 485 17.45 24.53 22.64
N GLY A 486 17.01 25.77 22.40
CA GLY A 486 16.68 26.72 23.46
C GLY A 486 15.55 26.23 24.37
N GLU A 487 14.53 25.58 23.82
CA GLU A 487 13.45 24.96 24.59
C GLU A 487 13.96 23.86 25.53
N TYR A 488 14.79 22.95 25.02
CA TYR A 488 15.37 21.88 25.85
C TYR A 488 16.36 22.41 26.88
N GLU A 489 17.11 23.47 26.58
CA GLU A 489 17.98 24.12 27.56
C GLU A 489 17.16 24.73 28.72
N GLU A 490 16.04 25.39 28.40
CA GLU A 490 15.09 25.91 29.41
C GLU A 490 14.50 24.77 30.26
N GLU A 491 14.13 23.64 29.63
CA GLU A 491 13.58 22.46 30.33
C GLU A 491 14.62 21.82 31.27
N VAL A 492 15.87 21.66 30.81
CA VAL A 492 16.98 21.16 31.64
C VAL A 492 17.23 22.08 32.84
N ALA A 493 17.15 23.39 32.66
CA ALA A 493 17.30 24.34 33.77
C ALA A 493 16.18 24.18 34.81
N LYS A 494 14.92 24.03 34.37
CA LYS A 494 13.77 23.79 35.25
C LYS A 494 13.86 22.45 35.99
N LEU A 495 14.30 21.40 35.30
CA LEU A 495 14.52 20.08 35.91
C LEU A 495 15.56 20.15 37.03
N ARG A 496 16.67 20.86 36.79
CA ARG A 496 17.72 21.06 37.80
C ARG A 496 17.22 21.85 39.01
N ASP A 497 16.51 22.97 38.80
CA ASP A 497 15.89 23.74 39.89
C ASP A 497 14.86 22.91 40.67
N TRP A 498 14.09 22.04 40.00
CA TRP A 498 13.18 21.12 40.67
C TRP A 498 13.94 20.07 41.51
N MET A 499 15.01 19.50 40.96
CA MET A 499 15.87 18.53 41.66
C MET A 499 16.55 19.13 42.90
N ASP A 500 16.95 20.40 42.85
CA ASP A 500 17.59 21.10 43.97
C ASP A 500 16.64 21.31 45.16
N ARG A 501 15.33 21.23 44.94
CA ARG A 501 14.29 21.35 45.98
C ARG A 501 13.90 20.00 46.60
N LEU A 502 14.45 18.90 46.11
CA LEU A 502 14.13 17.57 46.62
C LEU A 502 14.77 17.33 48.00
N PRO A 503 14.03 16.75 48.96
CA PRO A 503 14.63 16.29 50.22
C PRO A 503 15.47 15.03 49.98
N ASP A 504 16.43 14.77 50.88
CA ASP A 504 17.36 13.63 50.78
C ASP A 504 16.67 12.26 50.66
N GLY A 505 15.46 12.11 51.19
CA GLY A 505 14.66 10.88 51.11
C GLY A 505 14.00 10.61 49.75
N ALA A 506 14.01 11.56 48.81
CA ALA A 506 13.32 11.47 47.52
C ALA A 506 14.17 10.81 46.41
N VAL A 507 14.84 9.71 46.72
CA VAL A 507 15.85 9.09 45.84
C VAL A 507 15.32 8.74 44.45
N GLN A 508 14.14 8.11 44.36
CA GLN A 508 13.58 7.71 43.05
C GLN A 508 13.18 8.91 42.20
N ALA A 509 12.55 9.91 42.80
CA ALA A 509 12.15 11.13 42.10
C ALA A 509 13.37 11.86 41.52
N LYS A 510 14.49 11.88 42.28
CA LYS A 510 15.77 12.41 41.81
C LYS A 510 16.35 11.61 40.65
N LEU A 511 16.30 10.28 40.70
CA LEU A 511 16.78 9.41 39.62
C LEU A 511 15.96 9.60 38.33
N LEU A 512 14.63 9.68 38.45
CA LEU A 512 13.74 9.91 37.30
C LEU A 512 14.01 11.28 36.65
N ALA A 513 14.18 12.33 37.46
CA ALA A 513 14.50 13.65 36.95
C ALA A 513 15.89 13.72 36.31
N GLN A 514 16.89 13.05 36.90
CA GLN A 514 18.24 12.96 36.34
C GLN A 514 18.23 12.25 34.97
N ALA A 515 17.51 11.13 34.84
CA ALA A 515 17.37 10.43 33.57
C ALA A 515 16.72 11.30 32.49
N MET A 516 15.72 12.11 32.88
CA MET A 516 15.08 13.07 31.96
C MET A 516 16.03 14.18 31.54
N VAL A 517 16.88 14.71 32.44
CA VAL A 517 17.93 15.68 32.09
C VAL A 517 18.90 15.11 31.08
N GLU A 518 19.39 13.89 31.29
CA GLU A 518 20.31 13.21 30.38
C GLU A 518 19.69 13.04 28.99
N ALA A 519 18.45 12.54 28.93
CA ALA A 519 17.73 12.39 27.66
C ALA A 519 17.57 13.73 26.90
N ARG A 520 17.33 14.85 27.61
CA ARG A 520 17.24 16.18 26.97
C ARG A 520 18.59 16.70 26.48
N LEU A 521 19.66 16.46 27.23
CA LEU A 521 21.02 16.82 26.81
C LEU A 521 21.44 16.05 25.55
N ASP A 522 21.08 14.77 25.44
CA ASP A 522 21.31 13.98 24.24
C ASP A 522 20.55 14.55 23.03
N SER A 523 19.27 14.92 23.20
CA SER A 523 18.48 15.59 22.16
C SER A 523 19.10 16.92 21.72
N ILE A 524 19.61 17.75 22.65
CA ILE A 524 20.33 18.99 22.34
C ILE A 524 21.59 18.69 21.51
N GLY A 525 22.35 17.67 21.87
CA GLY A 525 23.55 17.23 21.14
C GLY A 525 23.22 16.87 19.69
N HIS A 526 22.19 16.04 19.49
CA HIS A 526 21.73 15.64 18.16
C HIS A 526 21.23 16.83 17.33
N LEU A 527 20.38 17.70 17.88
CA LEU A 527 19.89 18.90 17.17
C LEU A 527 21.03 19.87 16.82
N THR A 528 22.03 20.00 17.69
CA THR A 528 23.22 20.83 17.42
C THR A 528 24.01 20.30 16.23
N GLN A 529 24.14 18.97 16.11
CA GLN A 529 24.78 18.34 14.96
C GLN A 529 23.98 18.57 13.67
N GLN A 530 22.64 18.40 13.71
CA GLN A 530 21.78 18.65 12.56
C GLN A 530 21.85 20.11 12.09
N ARG A 531 21.76 21.06 13.02
CA ARG A 531 21.91 22.50 12.75
C ARG A 531 23.23 22.81 12.04
N ARG A 532 24.34 22.23 12.54
CA ARG A 532 25.67 22.39 11.92
C ARG A 532 25.67 21.87 10.49
N GLY A 533 25.10 20.69 10.24
CA GLY A 533 24.97 20.11 8.90
C GLY A 533 24.17 21.01 7.94
N CYS A 534 23.10 21.65 8.42
CA CYS A 534 22.32 22.61 7.62
C CYS A 534 23.17 23.85 7.27
N ILE A 535 23.86 24.43 8.25
CA ILE A 535 24.75 25.59 8.05
C ILE A 535 25.88 25.28 7.04
N ASP A 536 26.50 24.11 7.14
CA ASP A 536 27.58 23.72 6.21
C ASP A 536 27.07 23.52 4.78
N ARG A 537 25.83 23.01 4.61
CA ARG A 537 25.17 22.93 3.29
C ARG A 537 24.87 24.31 2.73
N ILE A 538 24.35 25.24 3.53
CA ILE A 538 24.11 26.64 3.11
C ILE A 538 25.42 27.25 2.60
N LYS A 539 26.52 27.11 3.36
CA LYS A 539 27.84 27.62 2.94
C LYS A 539 28.31 27.02 1.61
N LYS A 540 28.08 25.71 1.40
CA LYS A 540 28.45 25.02 0.16
C LYS A 540 27.62 25.47 -1.03
N LEU A 541 26.33 25.74 -0.84
CA LEU A 541 25.46 26.28 -1.89
C LEU A 541 25.91 27.70 -2.29
N ARG A 542 26.09 28.59 -1.29
CA ARG A 542 26.58 29.96 -1.52
C ARG A 542 27.94 30.02 -2.20
N GLY A 543 28.85 29.12 -1.84
CA GLY A 543 30.18 29.02 -2.43
C GLY A 543 30.22 28.49 -3.87
N ARG A 544 29.12 27.96 -4.41
CA ARG A 544 29.01 27.53 -5.82
C ARG A 544 28.40 28.60 -6.73
N SER A 545 27.76 29.61 -6.14
CA SER A 545 27.12 30.72 -6.84
C SER A 545 28.06 31.93 -7.05
N ALA A 546 29.27 31.87 -6.50
CA ALA A 546 30.37 32.82 -6.72
C ALA A 546 31.43 32.19 -7.61
#